data_AF-A0A6H0AAQ3-F1
#
_entry.id   AF-A0A6H0AAQ3-F1
#
_cell.length_a   1.000
_cell.length_b   1.000
_cell.length_c   1.000
_cell.angle_alpha   90.00
_cell.angle_beta   90.00
_cell.angle_gamma   90.00
#
_symmetry.space_group_name_H-M   'P 1'
#
loop_
_entity.id
_entity.type
_entity.pdbx_description
1 polymer ?
#
loop_
_entity_poly.entity_id
_entity_poly.type
_entity_poly.pdbx_seq_one_letter_code
_entity_poly.pdbx_strand_id
1 'polypeptide(L)'
;MFILFAERKVGEQHGPAAQGVLAAVQTLREMNADNLRKVPADAPTAFIKPRWKPLVITPEGLDRKFYEICALSELKNALRSGDIWVKGSRQFRDFDDYLLPAEKFAALKREQALPLAINPNSDQYLEERLQLLDEQLATVTRLAKDNERHCCK
;
A
#
# COMPACT_ATOMS: atom_id res chain seq x y z
N MET A 1 11.05 -21.29 -2.29
CA MET A 1 12.31 -20.60 -2.65
C MET A 1 12.24 -19.08 -2.47
N PHE A 2 11.10 -18.41 -2.72
CA PHE A 2 10.95 -16.96 -2.50
C PHE A 2 10.89 -16.49 -1.03
N ILE A 3 10.46 -17.35 -0.10
CA ILE A 3 10.28 -16.98 1.32
C ILE A 3 11.62 -16.97 2.08
N LEU A 4 12.57 -17.84 1.71
CA LEU A 4 13.88 -17.94 2.41
C LEU A 4 14.83 -16.76 2.14
N PHE A 5 14.64 -16.00 1.05
CA PHE A 5 15.50 -14.84 0.75
C PHE A 5 15.00 -13.54 1.40
N ALA A 6 13.70 -13.47 1.75
CA ALA A 6 13.12 -12.32 2.43
C ALA A 6 13.47 -12.26 3.92
N GLU A 7 13.74 -13.40 4.56
CA GLU A 7 13.90 -13.47 6.02
C GLU A 7 15.15 -12.78 6.59
N ARG A 8 16.18 -12.46 5.78
CA ARG A 8 17.39 -11.78 6.27
C ARG A 8 17.33 -10.25 6.29
N LYS A 9 16.35 -9.62 5.62
CA LYS A 9 16.27 -8.15 5.49
C LYS A 9 14.88 -7.55 5.71
N VAL A 10 13.90 -8.34 6.13
CA VAL A 10 12.61 -7.83 6.63
C VAL A 10 12.90 -7.10 7.94
N GLY A 11 12.77 -5.76 7.97
CA GLY A 11 12.72 -5.03 9.25
C GLY A 11 13.48 -3.71 9.35
N GLU A 12 14.13 -3.19 8.30
CA GLU A 12 14.85 -1.91 8.45
C GLU A 12 13.97 -0.67 8.19
N GLN A 13 12.86 -0.84 7.45
CA GLN A 13 11.91 0.23 7.13
C GLN A 13 10.50 -0.35 6.99
N HIS A 14 9.52 0.23 7.70
CA HIS A 14 8.13 -0.24 7.74
C HIS A 14 7.20 0.90 8.17
N GLY A 15 5.91 0.77 7.84
CA GLY A 15 4.87 1.65 8.35
C GLY A 15 4.58 1.40 9.84
N PRO A 16 3.98 2.36 10.56
CA PRO A 16 3.62 2.18 11.97
C PRO A 16 2.58 1.06 12.18
N ALA A 17 1.70 0.82 11.19
CA ALA A 17 0.71 -0.25 11.23
C ALA A 17 1.33 -1.66 11.21
N ALA A 18 2.56 -1.80 10.68
CA ALA A 18 3.26 -3.08 10.56
C ALA A 18 4.08 -3.47 11.79
N GLN A 19 4.25 -2.57 12.76
CA GLN A 19 5.09 -2.79 13.95
C GLN A 19 4.70 -4.07 14.71
N GLY A 20 3.40 -4.31 14.90
CA GLY A 20 2.91 -5.48 15.62
C GLY A 20 3.23 -6.80 14.92
N VAL A 21 3.24 -6.81 13.58
CA VAL A 21 3.57 -7.99 12.77
C VAL A 21 5.07 -8.26 12.82
N LEU A 22 5.91 -7.22 12.73
CA LEU A 22 7.36 -7.37 12.84
C LEU A 22 7.80 -7.86 14.22
N ALA A 23 7.19 -7.33 15.29
CA ALA A 23 7.42 -7.82 16.64
C ALA A 23 7.08 -9.31 16.76
N ALA A 24 5.95 -9.74 16.17
CA ALA A 24 5.56 -11.14 16.18
C ALA A 24 6.53 -12.05 15.42
N VAL A 25 7.01 -11.61 14.25
CA VAL A 25 8.03 -12.31 13.47
C VAL A 25 9.33 -12.41 14.27
N GLN A 26 9.72 -11.35 14.99
CA GLN A 26 10.91 -11.36 15.83
C GLN A 26 10.78 -12.38 16.98
N THR A 27 9.63 -12.42 17.67
CA THR A 27 9.35 -13.47 18.67
C THR A 27 9.45 -14.87 18.07
N LEU A 28 8.93 -15.09 16.86
CA LEU A 28 9.05 -16.39 16.19
C LEU A 28 10.50 -16.76 15.86
N ARG A 29 11.34 -15.79 15.49
CA ARG A 29 12.77 -16.01 15.23
C ARG A 29 13.51 -16.43 16.50
N GLU A 30 13.24 -15.76 17.61
CA GLU A 30 13.79 -16.08 18.93
C GLU A 30 13.35 -17.47 19.39
N MET A 31 12.04 -17.76 19.29
CA MET A 31 11.51 -19.09 19.57
C MET A 31 12.17 -20.20 18.75
N ASN A 32 12.45 -19.94 17.48
CA ASN A 32 13.11 -20.91 16.60
C ASN A 32 14.59 -21.10 16.96
N ALA A 33 15.30 -20.02 17.32
CA ALA A 33 16.68 -20.08 17.78
C ALA A 33 16.82 -20.87 19.09
N ASP A 34 15.90 -20.63 20.04
CA ASP A 34 15.89 -21.25 21.36
C ASP A 34 15.18 -22.62 21.40
N ASN A 35 14.68 -23.09 20.25
CA ASN A 35 13.87 -24.32 20.13
C ASN A 35 12.68 -24.37 21.11
N LEU A 36 12.08 -23.22 21.41
CA LEU A 36 10.96 -23.10 22.33
C LEU A 36 9.72 -23.80 21.76
N ARG A 37 9.08 -24.63 22.59
CA ARG A 37 7.87 -25.38 22.20
C ARG A 37 6.57 -24.61 22.41
N LYS A 38 6.58 -23.62 23.32
CA LYS A 38 5.43 -22.78 23.66
C LYS A 38 5.70 -21.34 23.24
N VAL A 39 4.65 -20.65 22.82
CA VAL A 39 4.71 -19.20 22.59
C VAL A 39 4.78 -18.51 23.96
N PRO A 40 5.70 -17.54 24.15
CA PRO A 40 5.77 -16.74 25.37
C PRO A 40 4.45 -16.00 25.67
N ALA A 41 4.12 -15.80 26.95
CA ALA A 41 2.88 -15.14 27.35
C ALA A 41 2.88 -13.63 27.04
N ASP A 42 4.07 -13.04 26.91
CA ASP A 42 4.35 -11.66 26.51
C ASP A 42 4.42 -11.48 24.98
N ALA A 43 4.20 -12.54 24.20
CA ALA A 43 4.20 -12.45 22.75
C ALA A 43 3.15 -11.44 22.25
N PRO A 44 3.48 -10.62 21.24
CA PRO A 44 2.60 -9.57 20.76
C PRO A 44 1.32 -10.16 20.18
N THR A 45 0.16 -9.70 20.65
CA THR A 45 -1.16 -10.16 20.15
C THR A 45 -1.95 -9.07 19.44
N ALA A 46 -1.44 -7.83 19.43
CA ALA A 46 -2.12 -6.66 18.86
C ALA A 46 -2.35 -6.78 17.34
N PHE A 47 -1.50 -7.52 16.62
CA PHE A 47 -1.61 -7.73 15.18
C PHE A 47 -2.69 -8.77 14.80
N ILE A 48 -3.21 -9.53 15.78
CA ILE A 48 -4.15 -10.64 15.55
C ILE A 48 -5.54 -10.07 15.26
N LYS A 49 -6.01 -10.26 14.02
CA LYS A 49 -7.36 -9.86 13.60
C LYS A 49 -8.44 -10.64 14.38
N PRO A 50 -9.63 -10.06 14.62
CA PRO A 50 -10.71 -10.69 15.38
C PRO A 50 -11.06 -12.13 14.95
N ARG A 51 -11.01 -12.41 13.65
CA ARG A 51 -11.25 -13.75 13.09
C ARG A 51 -10.28 -14.83 13.59
N TRP A 52 -9.04 -14.45 13.91
CA TRP A 52 -7.99 -15.37 14.34
C TRP A 52 -7.93 -15.50 15.86
N LYS A 53 -8.39 -14.50 16.62
CA LYS A 53 -8.37 -14.50 18.08
C LYS A 53 -8.88 -15.80 18.72
N PRO A 54 -10.05 -16.37 18.34
CA PRO A 54 -10.54 -17.61 18.96
C PRO A 54 -9.70 -18.86 18.64
N LEU A 55 -8.87 -18.82 17.59
CA LEU A 55 -7.97 -19.92 17.21
C LEU A 55 -6.59 -19.78 17.85
N VAL A 56 -6.12 -18.54 18.00
CA VAL A 56 -4.77 -18.25 18.49
C VAL A 56 -4.75 -18.14 20.02
N ILE A 57 -5.76 -17.54 20.62
CA ILE A 57 -5.85 -17.33 22.08
C ILE A 57 -6.75 -18.43 22.66
N THR A 58 -6.15 -19.35 23.39
CA THR A 58 -6.84 -20.45 24.05
C THR A 58 -6.79 -20.28 25.58
N PRO A 59 -7.65 -20.97 26.35
CA PRO A 59 -7.60 -20.92 27.82
C PRO A 59 -6.26 -21.40 28.40
N GLU A 60 -5.51 -22.24 27.68
CA GLU A 60 -4.21 -22.76 28.09
C GLU A 60 -3.03 -21.88 27.65
N GLY A 61 -3.30 -20.79 26.93
CA GLY A 61 -2.31 -19.87 26.40
C GLY A 61 -2.41 -19.70 24.87
N LEU A 62 -1.32 -19.22 24.26
CA LEU A 62 -1.25 -19.02 22.82
C LEU A 62 -0.97 -20.34 22.10
N ASP A 63 -1.84 -20.73 21.15
CA ASP A 63 -1.57 -21.87 20.28
C ASP A 63 -0.45 -21.52 19.30
N ARG A 64 0.66 -22.25 19.38
CA ARG A 64 1.84 -22.02 18.56
C ARG A 64 1.56 -22.08 17.06
N LYS A 65 0.83 -23.10 16.60
CA LYS A 65 0.61 -23.33 15.17
C LYS A 65 -0.24 -22.21 14.60
N PHE A 66 -1.33 -21.84 15.29
CA PHE A 66 -2.18 -20.75 14.85
C PHE A 66 -1.51 -19.39 14.96
N TYR A 67 -0.67 -19.18 15.98
CA TYR A 67 0.13 -17.96 16.11
C TYR A 67 1.12 -17.80 14.95
N GLU A 68 1.87 -18.86 14.60
CA GLU A 68 2.79 -18.88 13.46
C GLU A 68 2.07 -18.61 12.13
N ILE A 69 0.97 -19.32 11.86
CA ILE A 69 0.16 -19.13 10.64
C ILE A 69 -0.38 -17.71 10.58
N CYS A 70 -0.85 -17.16 11.71
CA CYS A 70 -1.36 -15.80 11.77
C CYS A 70 -0.27 -14.78 11.47
N ALA A 71 0.89 -14.88 12.11
CA ALA A 71 2.02 -13.99 11.90
C ALA A 71 2.50 -14.00 10.44
N LEU A 72 2.67 -15.19 9.85
CA LEU A 72 3.08 -15.33 8.44
C LEU A 72 2.02 -14.80 7.46
N SER A 73 0.74 -15.02 7.77
CA SER A 73 -0.37 -14.52 6.94
C SER A 73 -0.44 -13.00 6.96
N GLU A 74 -0.29 -12.37 8.14
CA GLU A 74 -0.30 -10.92 8.26
C GLU A 74 0.99 -10.29 7.71
N LEU A 75 2.15 -10.96 7.82
CA LEU A 75 3.39 -10.54 7.14
C LEU A 75 3.21 -10.50 5.63
N LYS A 76 2.63 -11.56 5.04
CA LYS A 76 2.32 -11.60 3.61
C LYS A 76 1.38 -10.47 3.20
N ASN A 77 0.37 -10.15 4.03
CA ASN A 77 -0.56 -9.06 3.75
C ASN A 77 0.15 -7.71 3.78
N ALA A 78 0.98 -7.47 4.81
CA ALA A 78 1.74 -6.23 4.98
C ALA A 78 2.76 -6.01 3.85
N LEU A 79 3.40 -7.08 3.36
CA LEU A 79 4.26 -7.01 2.15
C LEU A 79 3.45 -6.67 0.89
N ARG A 80 2.19 -7.10 0.80
CA ARG A 80 1.33 -6.84 -0.35
C ARG A 80 0.71 -5.45 -0.34
N SER A 81 0.35 -4.92 0.83
CA SER A 81 -0.16 -3.54 0.99
C SER A 81 0.95 -2.51 0.85
N GLY A 82 2.21 -2.93 1.01
CA GLY A 82 3.34 -2.02 1.08
C GLY A 82 3.50 -1.40 2.47
N ASP A 83 2.93 -1.98 3.53
CA ASP A 83 3.19 -1.56 4.92
C ASP A 83 4.55 -2.08 5.44
N ILE A 84 5.08 -3.13 4.81
CA ILE A 84 6.44 -3.64 5.01
C ILE A 84 7.12 -3.72 3.66
N TRP A 85 8.37 -3.27 3.62
CA TRP A 85 9.21 -3.36 2.44
C TRP A 85 10.57 -3.98 2.80
N VAL A 86 11.24 -4.50 1.78
CA VAL A 86 12.50 -5.22 1.91
C VAL A 86 13.55 -4.56 1.04
N LYS A 87 14.57 -4.00 1.68
CA LYS A 87 15.68 -3.33 1.01
C LYS A 87 16.36 -4.25 -0.01
N GLY A 88 16.43 -3.79 -1.26
CA GLY A 88 17.00 -4.56 -2.38
C GLY A 88 16.04 -5.55 -3.04
N SER A 89 14.82 -5.70 -2.52
CA SER A 89 13.76 -6.44 -3.22
C SER A 89 13.24 -5.64 -4.41
N ARG A 90 13.05 -6.31 -5.55
CA ARG A 90 12.35 -5.74 -6.70
C ARG A 90 10.83 -5.82 -6.56
N GLN A 91 10.35 -6.83 -5.82
CA GLN A 91 8.91 -7.11 -5.68
C GLN A 91 8.29 -6.41 -4.46
N PHE A 92 9.08 -6.18 -3.41
CA PHE A 92 8.66 -5.56 -2.16
C PHE A 92 9.55 -4.36 -1.86
N ARG A 93 9.63 -3.43 -2.81
CA ARG A 93 10.43 -2.20 -2.69
C ARG A 93 9.69 -1.16 -1.86
N ASP A 94 10.43 -0.25 -1.24
CA ASP A 94 9.87 0.95 -0.62
C ASP A 94 9.02 1.73 -1.65
N PHE A 95 7.87 2.23 -1.24
CA PHE A 95 7.04 3.08 -2.09
C PHE A 95 7.75 4.40 -2.40
N ASP A 96 8.48 4.96 -1.43
CA ASP A 96 9.16 6.25 -1.59
C ASP A 96 10.26 6.19 -2.66
N ASP A 97 10.83 5.01 -2.93
CA ASP A 97 11.80 4.79 -4.01
C ASP A 97 11.19 4.99 -5.41
N TYR A 98 9.87 4.92 -5.56
CA TYR A 98 9.17 5.21 -6.82
C TYR A 98 8.86 6.70 -6.98
N LEU A 99 8.90 7.46 -5.89
CA LEU A 99 8.56 8.88 -5.90
C LEU A 99 9.77 9.71 -6.30
N LEU A 100 9.48 10.89 -6.87
CA LEU A 100 10.52 11.90 -7.02
C LEU A 100 10.90 12.39 -5.62
N PRO A 101 12.20 12.40 -5.24
CA PRO A 101 12.62 12.90 -3.94
C PRO A 101 12.10 14.31 -3.68
N ALA A 102 11.64 14.59 -2.46
CA ALA A 102 11.00 15.86 -2.12
C ALA A 102 11.87 17.08 -2.46
N GLU A 103 13.18 16.98 -2.24
CA GLU A 103 14.13 18.05 -2.61
C GLU A 103 14.19 18.30 -4.12
N LYS A 104 14.23 17.22 -4.90
CA LYS A 104 14.23 17.29 -6.37
C LYS A 104 12.90 17.83 -6.89
N PHE A 105 11.78 17.41 -6.29
CA PHE A 105 10.47 17.95 -6.60
C PHE A 105 10.38 19.46 -6.30
N ALA A 106 10.88 19.88 -5.13
CA ALA A 106 10.89 21.30 -4.74
C ALA A 106 11.76 22.15 -5.68
N ALA A 107 12.89 21.61 -6.13
CA ALA A 107 13.74 22.27 -7.13
C ALA A 107 12.99 22.44 -8.48
N LEU A 108 12.45 21.35 -9.04
CA LEU A 108 11.70 21.40 -10.29
C LEU A 108 10.47 22.32 -10.23
N LYS A 109 9.79 22.34 -9.08
CA LYS A 109 8.64 23.24 -8.85
C LYS A 109 9.06 24.71 -8.84
N ARG A 110 10.18 25.06 -8.20
CA ARG A 110 10.72 26.43 -8.21
C ARG A 110 11.15 26.87 -9.60
N GLU A 111 11.72 25.94 -10.37
CA GLU A 111 12.21 26.19 -11.73
C GLU A 111 11.09 26.13 -12.80
N GLN A 112 9.84 25.84 -12.40
CA GLN A 112 8.71 25.59 -13.32
C GLN A 112 9.02 24.54 -14.40
N ALA A 113 9.97 23.65 -14.13
CA ALA A 113 10.48 22.65 -15.08
C ALA A 113 9.91 21.25 -14.83
N LEU A 114 8.74 21.18 -14.18
CA LEU A 114 8.05 19.91 -14.00
C LEU A 114 7.64 19.36 -15.38
N PRO A 115 7.96 18.09 -15.70
CA PRO A 115 7.66 17.47 -16.99
C PRO A 115 6.17 17.11 -17.06
N LEU A 116 5.30 18.11 -16.98
CA LEU A 116 3.86 17.99 -17.07
C LEU A 116 3.41 18.56 -18.41
N ALA A 117 2.59 17.81 -19.14
CA ALA A 117 2.03 18.24 -20.41
C ALA A 117 0.84 19.21 -20.25
N ILE A 118 0.60 19.69 -19.03
CA ILE A 118 -0.52 20.56 -18.68
C ILE A 118 0.00 21.80 -17.97
N ASN A 119 -0.80 22.87 -18.00
CA ASN A 119 -0.53 24.06 -17.21
C ASN A 119 -0.53 23.68 -15.70
N PRO A 120 0.59 23.90 -14.98
CA PRO A 120 0.66 23.60 -13.55
C PRO A 120 -0.13 24.59 -12.68
N ASN A 121 -0.65 25.69 -13.25
CA ASN A 121 -1.57 26.59 -12.58
C ASN A 121 -2.99 25.98 -12.56
N SER A 122 -3.48 25.63 -11.37
CA SER A 122 -4.77 24.99 -11.18
C SER A 122 -5.93 25.78 -11.74
N ASP A 123 -5.93 27.10 -11.53
CA ASP A 123 -7.09 27.93 -11.82
C ASP A 123 -7.23 28.12 -13.33
N GLN A 124 -6.10 28.37 -14.01
CA GLN A 124 -6.04 28.46 -15.47
C GLN A 124 -6.39 27.12 -16.13
N TYR A 125 -5.85 26.01 -15.61
CA TYR A 125 -6.16 24.68 -16.14
C TYR A 125 -7.65 24.36 -16.01
N LEU A 126 -8.28 24.71 -14.88
CA LEU A 126 -9.71 24.48 -14.67
C LEU A 126 -10.57 25.34 -15.60
N GLU A 127 -10.20 26.61 -15.78
CA GLU A 127 -10.90 27.51 -16.69
C GLU A 127 -10.85 27.01 -18.13
N GLU A 128 -9.66 26.61 -18.63
CA GLU A 128 -9.48 26.02 -19.96
C GLU A 128 -10.34 24.75 -20.14
N ARG A 129 -10.41 23.89 -19.10
CA ARG A 129 -11.21 22.65 -19.16
C ARG A 129 -12.71 22.90 -19.13
N LEU A 130 -13.17 23.91 -18.39
CA LEU A 130 -14.58 24.29 -18.37
C LEU A 130 -15.01 24.89 -19.71
N GLN A 131 -14.20 25.77 -20.29
CA GLN A 131 -14.48 26.33 -21.61
C GLN A 131 -14.56 25.24 -22.69
N LEU A 132 -13.59 24.31 -22.69
CA LEU A 132 -13.62 23.17 -23.62
C LEU A 132 -14.88 22.31 -23.41
N LEU A 133 -15.29 22.08 -22.16
CA LEU A 133 -16.50 21.32 -21.87
C LEU A 133 -17.75 22.00 -22.44
N ASP A 134 -17.89 23.31 -22.27
CA ASP A 134 -19.01 24.08 -22.78
C ASP A 134 -19.07 24.04 -24.32
N GLU A 135 -17.92 24.17 -25.00
CA GLU A 135 -17.83 24.05 -26.46
C GLU A 135 -18.26 22.66 -26.96
N GLN A 136 -17.82 21.60 -26.29
CA GLN A 136 -18.20 20.24 -26.64
C GLN A 136 -19.69 19.97 -26.38
N LEU A 137 -20.24 20.47 -25.26
CA LEU A 137 -21.67 20.37 -24.96
C LEU A 137 -22.53 21.12 -25.98
N ALA A 138 -22.11 22.31 -26.40
CA ALA A 138 -22.79 23.07 -27.46
C ALA A 138 -22.76 22.29 -28.79
N THR A 139 -21.62 21.68 -29.11
CA THR A 139 -21.46 20.85 -30.32
C THR A 139 -22.37 19.63 -30.29
N VAL A 140 -22.39 18.86 -29.19
CA VAL A 140 -23.27 17.70 -29.02
C VAL A 140 -24.74 18.11 -29.07
N THR A 141 -25.12 19.21 -28.43
CA THR A 141 -26.50 19.72 -28.45
C THR A 141 -26.95 20.05 -29.87
N ARG A 142 -26.06 20.66 -30.68
CA ARG A 142 -26.34 20.93 -32.10
C ARG A 142 -26.50 19.63 -32.89
N LEU A 143 -25.57 18.69 -32.75
CA LEU A 143 -25.62 17.40 -33.45
C LEU A 143 -26.85 16.57 -33.07
N ALA A 144 -27.25 16.57 -31.80
CA ALA A 144 -28.45 15.89 -31.33
C ALA A 144 -29.72 16.44 -32.00
N LYS A 145 -29.85 17.78 -32.07
CA LYS A 145 -30.96 18.45 -32.75
C LYS A 145 -31.00 18.17 -34.26
N ASP A 146 -29.84 18.09 -34.90
CA ASP A 146 -29.73 17.76 -36.32
C ASP A 146 -30.07 16.28 -36.60
N ASN A 147 -29.75 15.38 -35.67
CA ASN A 147 -30.04 13.95 -35.78
C ASN A 147 -31.53 13.62 -35.56
N GLU A 148 -32.21 14.32 -34.65
CA GLU A 148 -33.67 14.21 -34.47
C GLU A 148 -34.44 14.58 -35.75
N ARG A 149 -33.91 15.51 -36.56
CA ARG A 149 -34.51 15.91 -37.85
C ARG A 149 -34.34 14.86 -38.96
N HIS A 150 -33.36 13.96 -38.83
CA HIS A 150 -33.12 12.88 -39.79
C HIS A 150 -33.89 11.59 -39.47
N CYS A 151 -34.30 11.37 -38.22
CA CYS A 151 -35.00 10.14 -37.81
C CYS A 151 -36.54 10.22 -37.96
N CYS A 152 -37.11 11.42 -38.18
CA CYS A 152 -38.55 11.63 -38.41
C CYS A 152 -38.95 11.76 -39.89
N LYS A 153 -38.15 11.27 -40.84
CA LYS A 153 -38.54 11.05 -42.24
C LYS A 153 -38.43 9.57 -42.57
#